data_AF-A0A1I6KKY7-F1
#
_entry.id   AF-A0A1I6KKY7-F1
#
_cell.length_a   1.000
_cell.length_b   1.000
_cell.length_c   1.000
_cell.angle_alpha   90.00
_cell.angle_beta   90.00
_cell.angle_gamma   90.00
#
_symmetry.space_group_name_H-M   'P 1'
#
loop_
_entity.id
_entity.type
_entity.pdbx_description
1 polymer ?
#
loop_
_entity_poly.entity_id
_entity_poly.type
_entity_poly.pdbx_seq_one_letter_code
_entity_poly.pdbx_strand_id
1 'polypeptide(L)'
;MLPLEPRLHEQIAPWLEAELRQLTGGMVRLSQQVRAHEYVLDMLLLSHPDPERALHMWQMTQPQMIDTMMKVPTHDGEGGFKQVVVDAWQEIILHYTELLEQVAEFRRDTQGDD
;
A
#
# COMPACT_ATOMS: atom_id res chain seq x y z
N MET A 1 -25.44 -40.45 -19.20
CA MET A 1 -25.03 -39.07 -18.86
C MET A 1 -26.24 -38.18 -19.02
N LEU A 2 -26.81 -37.69 -17.93
CA LEU A 2 -27.85 -36.65 -17.98
C LEU A 2 -27.15 -35.32 -18.26
N PRO A 3 -27.59 -34.51 -19.25
CA PRO A 3 -27.05 -33.18 -19.45
C PRO A 3 -27.46 -32.32 -18.25
N LEU A 4 -26.50 -31.92 -17.43
CA LEU A 4 -26.72 -30.91 -16.40
C LEU A 4 -27.12 -29.60 -17.09
N GLU A 5 -28.21 -29.04 -16.58
CA GLU A 5 -29.16 -28.22 -17.31
C GLU A 5 -28.63 -26.81 -17.66
N PRO A 6 -28.98 -26.25 -18.83
CA PRO A 6 -28.75 -24.83 -19.15
C PRO A 6 -29.37 -23.85 -18.13
N ARG A 7 -30.31 -24.35 -17.30
CA ARG A 7 -30.93 -23.63 -16.18
C ARG A 7 -29.97 -23.29 -15.03
N LEU A 8 -28.89 -24.06 -14.84
CA LEU A 8 -27.90 -23.77 -13.80
C LEU A 8 -27.08 -22.51 -14.14
N HIS A 9 -26.75 -22.33 -15.42
CA HIS A 9 -26.06 -21.13 -15.90
C HIS A 9 -26.93 -19.88 -15.79
N GLU A 10 -28.22 -19.97 -16.11
CA GLU A 10 -29.16 -18.84 -15.98
C GLU A 10 -29.40 -18.42 -14.52
N GLN A 11 -29.23 -19.32 -13.55
CA GLN A 11 -29.39 -19.01 -12.13
C GLN A 11 -28.08 -18.57 -11.44
N ILE A 12 -26.94 -19.11 -11.86
CA ILE A 12 -25.64 -18.81 -11.25
C ILE A 12 -25.02 -17.53 -11.81
N ALA A 13 -25.21 -17.24 -13.10
CA ALA A 13 -24.60 -16.05 -13.72
C ALA A 13 -25.03 -14.72 -13.05
N PRO A 14 -26.32 -14.49 -12.73
CA PRO A 14 -26.72 -13.26 -12.05
C PRO A 14 -26.15 -13.14 -10.62
N TRP A 15 -26.01 -14.26 -9.90
CA TRP A 15 -25.40 -14.28 -8.58
C TRP A 15 -23.89 -13.99 -8.65
N LEU A 16 -23.17 -14.61 -9.59
CA LEU A 16 -21.76 -14.32 -9.83
C LEU A 16 -21.52 -12.87 -10.23
N GLU A 17 -22.38 -12.30 -11.09
CA GLU A 17 -22.28 -10.88 -11.46
C GLU A 17 -22.51 -9.96 -10.25
N ALA A 18 -23.45 -10.30 -9.37
CA ALA A 18 -23.69 -9.55 -8.15
C ALA A 18 -22.50 -9.62 -7.19
N GLU A 19 -21.92 -10.79 -6.97
CA GLU A 19 -20.71 -10.99 -6.15
C GLU A 19 -19.50 -10.26 -6.74
N LEU A 20 -19.26 -10.39 -8.05
CA LEU A 20 -18.19 -9.66 -8.74
C LEU A 20 -18.37 -8.15 -8.63
N ARG A 21 -19.61 -7.64 -8.72
CA ARG A 21 -19.90 -6.21 -8.54
C ARG A 21 -19.64 -5.74 -7.10
N GLN A 22 -19.98 -6.56 -6.10
CA GLN A 22 -19.69 -6.24 -4.70
C GLN A 22 -18.19 -6.25 -4.43
N LEU A 23 -17.46 -7.27 -4.92
CA LEU A 23 -16.01 -7.37 -4.79
C LEU A 23 -15.32 -6.18 -5.47
N THR A 24 -15.71 -5.85 -6.72
CA THR A 24 -15.15 -4.69 -7.44
C THR A 24 -15.47 -3.37 -6.76
N GLY A 25 -16.69 -3.17 -6.28
CA GLY A 25 -17.06 -1.99 -5.50
C GLY A 25 -16.24 -1.87 -4.20
N GLY A 26 -16.02 -2.98 -3.50
CA GLY A 26 -15.17 -3.07 -2.32
C GLY A 26 -13.71 -2.70 -2.63
N MET A 27 -13.14 -3.27 -3.71
CA MET A 27 -11.78 -2.96 -4.16
C MET A 27 -11.60 -1.49 -4.52
N VAL A 28 -12.56 -0.88 -5.23
CA VAL A 28 -12.51 0.55 -5.56
C VAL A 28 -12.52 1.40 -4.30
N ARG A 29 -13.38 1.08 -3.32
CA ARG A 29 -13.43 1.81 -2.05
C ARG A 29 -12.11 1.70 -1.28
N LEU A 30 -11.54 0.50 -1.19
CA LEU A 30 -10.25 0.29 -0.54
C LEU A 30 -9.13 1.06 -1.25
N SER A 31 -9.09 1.04 -2.58
CA SER A 31 -8.10 1.81 -3.35
C SER A 31 -8.23 3.31 -3.10
N GLN A 32 -9.45 3.85 -3.06
CA GLN A 32 -9.68 5.26 -2.74
C GLN A 32 -9.25 5.59 -1.31
N GLN A 33 -9.50 4.71 -0.35
CA GLN A 33 -9.05 4.89 1.02
C GLN A 33 -7.52 4.90 1.11
N VAL A 34 -6.83 3.94 0.48
CA VAL A 34 -5.36 3.91 0.46
C VAL A 34 -4.79 5.20 -0.11
N ARG A 35 -5.30 5.66 -1.27
CA ARG A 35 -4.86 6.94 -1.87
C ARG A 35 -5.09 8.15 -0.97
N ALA A 36 -6.20 8.17 -0.24
CA ALA A 36 -6.47 9.24 0.71
C ALA A 36 -5.47 9.24 1.88
N HIS A 37 -5.06 8.06 2.37
CA HIS A 37 -4.04 7.95 3.40
C HIS A 37 -2.65 8.34 2.88
N GLU A 38 -2.28 7.88 1.68
CA GLU A 38 -1.03 8.28 1.00
C GLU A 38 -0.95 9.81 0.89
N TYR A 39 -2.00 10.46 0.38
CA TYR A 39 -2.04 11.91 0.26
C TYR A 39 -1.87 12.63 1.61
N VAL A 40 -2.48 12.11 2.68
CA VAL A 40 -2.33 12.69 4.02
C VAL A 40 -0.90 12.52 4.52
N LEU A 41 -0.27 11.36 4.31
CA LEU A 41 1.11 11.12 4.69
C LEU A 41 2.08 12.02 3.92
N ASP A 42 1.91 12.14 2.60
CA ASP A 42 2.71 13.04 1.76
C ASP A 42 2.65 14.47 2.28
N MET A 43 1.44 14.96 2.56
CA MET A 43 1.23 16.31 3.09
C MET A 43 1.88 16.51 4.47
N LEU A 44 1.83 15.51 5.34
CA LEU A 44 2.50 15.56 6.65
C LEU A 44 4.03 15.63 6.51
N LEU A 45 4.60 14.89 5.57
CA LEU A 45 6.05 14.91 5.32
C LEU A 45 6.51 16.23 4.69
N LEU A 46 5.78 16.72 3.68
CA LEU A 46 6.05 17.99 3.02
C LEU A 46 5.97 19.19 4.00
N SER A 47 4.99 19.16 4.90
CA SER A 47 4.79 20.20 5.90
C SER A 47 5.65 20.04 7.16
N HIS A 48 6.41 18.96 7.30
CA HIS A 48 7.16 18.67 8.51
C HIS A 48 8.15 19.80 8.84
N PRO A 49 8.19 20.30 10.10
CA PRO A 49 8.99 21.47 10.44
C PRO A 49 10.50 21.23 10.31
N ASP A 50 10.94 19.99 10.48
CA ASP A 50 12.34 19.56 10.43
C ASP A 50 12.47 18.26 9.61
N PRO A 51 12.53 18.35 8.27
CA PRO A 51 12.53 17.16 7.41
C PRO A 51 13.82 16.33 7.54
N GLU A 52 14.95 16.93 7.89
CA GLU A 52 16.21 16.20 8.13
C GLU A 52 16.09 15.27 9.32
N ARG A 53 15.50 15.75 10.43
CA ARG A 53 15.23 14.91 11.59
C ARG A 53 14.21 13.82 11.28
N ALA A 54 13.18 14.12 10.49
CA ALA A 54 12.20 13.12 10.06
C ALA A 54 12.87 12.01 9.23
N LEU A 55 13.73 12.37 8.27
CA LEU A 55 14.52 11.44 7.47
C LEU A 55 15.43 10.58 8.36
N HIS A 56 16.13 11.19 9.31
CA HIS A 56 17.02 10.44 10.21
C HIS A 56 16.25 9.45 11.10
N MET A 57 15.11 9.86 11.66
CA MET A 57 14.24 8.95 12.43
C MET A 57 13.72 7.83 11.56
N TRP A 58 13.26 8.13 10.34
CA TRP A 58 12.78 7.16 9.37
C TRP A 58 13.83 6.08 9.06
N GLN A 59 15.06 6.49 8.75
CA GLN A 59 16.18 5.59 8.47
C GLN A 59 16.53 4.70 9.67
N MET A 60 16.39 5.20 10.91
CA MET A 60 16.60 4.40 12.11
C MET A 60 15.49 3.37 12.35
N THR A 61 14.24 3.68 11.99
CA THR A 61 13.09 2.81 12.24
C THR A 61 12.85 1.79 11.13
N GLN A 62 13.25 2.11 9.90
CA GLN A 62 13.02 1.29 8.70
C GLN A 62 13.48 -0.17 8.85
N PRO A 63 14.68 -0.50 9.38
CA PRO A 63 15.09 -1.89 9.53
C PRO A 63 14.16 -2.70 10.44
N GLN A 64 13.68 -2.09 11.53
CA GLN A 64 12.77 -2.75 12.49
C GLN A 64 11.39 -3.01 11.88
N MET A 65 10.93 -2.11 10.99
CA MET A 65 9.66 -2.27 10.26
C MET A 65 9.75 -3.46 9.29
N ILE A 66 10.84 -3.55 8.52
CA ILE A 66 11.08 -4.66 7.60
C ILE A 66 11.11 -6.00 8.35
N ASP A 67 11.86 -6.07 9.46
CA ASP A 67 11.96 -7.28 10.29
C ASP A 67 10.61 -7.72 10.87
N THR A 68 9.75 -6.76 11.20
CA THR A 68 8.40 -7.04 11.74
C THR A 68 7.48 -7.58 10.64
N MET A 69 7.54 -7.01 9.43
CA MET A 69 6.73 -7.44 8.29
C MET A 69 7.11 -8.85 7.82
N MET A 70 8.40 -9.19 7.85
CA MET A 70 8.88 -10.52 7.48
C MET A 70 8.41 -11.65 8.42
N LYS A 71 8.01 -11.28 9.65
CA LYS A 71 7.52 -12.19 10.70
C LYS A 71 6.01 -12.41 10.67
N VAL A 72 5.24 -11.71 9.83
CA VAL A 72 3.79 -11.91 9.74
C VAL A 72 3.52 -13.35 9.26
N PRO A 73 2.81 -14.18 10.06
CA PRO A 73 2.48 -15.54 9.68
C PRO A 73 1.57 -15.51 8.45
N THR A 74 1.95 -16.26 7.41
CA THR A 74 1.03 -16.58 6.31
C THR A 74 0.34 -17.89 6.66
N HIS A 75 -0.96 -18.00 6.37
CA HIS A 75 -1.63 -19.30 6.51
C HIS A 75 -1.02 -20.27 5.48
N ASP A 76 -0.92 -21.55 5.86
CA ASP A 76 -0.25 -22.58 5.07
C ASP A 76 -0.82 -22.62 3.63
N GLY A 77 0.00 -22.26 2.63
CA GLY A 77 -0.37 -22.23 1.20
C GLY A 77 -0.15 -20.89 0.48
N GLU A 78 0.18 -19.82 1.20
CA GLU A 78 0.21 -18.43 0.70
C GLU A 78 1.60 -17.88 0.36
N GLY A 79 2.55 -18.73 -0.06
CA GLY A 79 3.93 -18.29 -0.37
C GLY A 79 4.01 -17.12 -1.38
N GLY A 80 3.11 -17.09 -2.37
CA GLY A 80 3.00 -15.98 -3.32
C GLY A 80 2.43 -14.70 -2.73
N PHE A 81 1.51 -14.80 -1.77
CA PHE A 81 0.92 -13.64 -1.08
C PHE A 81 1.95 -12.96 -0.18
N LYS A 82 2.83 -13.73 0.49
CA LYS A 82 3.91 -13.15 1.29
C LYS A 82 4.84 -12.27 0.45
N GLN A 83 5.23 -12.75 -0.74
CA GLN A 83 6.14 -11.99 -1.61
C GLN A 83 5.50 -10.69 -2.09
N VAL A 84 4.23 -10.73 -2.53
CA VAL A 84 3.49 -9.52 -2.95
C VAL A 84 3.40 -8.49 -1.82
N VAL A 85 3.16 -8.92 -0.58
CA VAL A 85 3.12 -8.02 0.58
C VAL A 85 4.50 -7.41 0.85
N VAL A 86 5.57 -8.21 0.78
CA VAL A 86 6.94 -7.72 0.96
C VAL A 86 7.32 -6.71 -0.12
N ASP A 87 7.00 -6.99 -1.38
CA ASP A 87 7.30 -6.11 -2.51
C ASP A 87 6.56 -4.77 -2.36
N ALA A 88 5.26 -4.81 -2.04
CA ALA A 88 4.46 -3.59 -1.80
C ALA A 88 5.02 -2.75 -0.64
N TRP A 89 5.52 -3.38 0.43
CA TRP A 89 6.16 -2.67 1.52
C TRP A 89 7.50 -2.05 1.12
N GLN A 90 8.28 -2.72 0.28
CA GLN A 90 9.52 -2.17 -0.25
C GLN A 90 9.27 -0.93 -1.10
N GLU A 91 8.22 -0.95 -1.95
CA GLU A 91 7.81 0.21 -2.74
C GLU A 91 7.40 1.41 -1.85
N ILE A 92 6.60 1.16 -0.81
CA ILE A 92 6.20 2.18 0.18
C ILE A 92 7.44 2.79 0.85
N ILE A 93 8.37 1.93 1.26
CA ILE A 93 9.57 2.36 1.95
C ILE A 93 10.44 3.23 1.05
N LEU A 94 10.64 2.81 -0.20
CA LEU A 94 11.40 3.56 -1.19
C LEU A 94 10.76 4.93 -1.42
N HIS A 95 9.45 4.96 -1.69
CA HIS A 95 8.71 6.18 -1.99
C HIS A 95 8.85 7.24 -0.88
N TYR A 96 8.61 6.87 0.38
CA TYR A 96 8.69 7.82 1.49
C TYR A 96 10.13 8.21 1.84
N THR A 97 11.11 7.34 1.56
CA THR A 97 12.53 7.69 1.70
C THR A 97 12.90 8.78 0.70
N GLU A 98 12.59 8.57 -0.58
CA GLU A 98 12.86 9.52 -1.66
C GLU A 98 12.15 10.86 -1.41
N LEU A 99 10.89 10.84 -0.97
CA LEU A 99 10.14 12.05 -0.65
C LEU A 99 10.81 12.83 0.50
N LEU A 100 11.19 12.15 1.58
CA LEU A 100 11.88 12.79 2.71
C LEU A 100 13.24 13.37 2.31
N GLU A 101 14.00 12.66 1.49
CA GLU A 101 15.28 13.14 0.95
C GLU A 101 15.10 14.41 0.12
N GLN A 102 14.13 14.43 -0.80
CA GLN A 102 13.82 15.60 -1.62
C GLN A 102 13.38 16.80 -0.78
N VAL A 103 12.52 16.58 0.23
CA VAL A 103 12.05 17.67 1.11
C VAL A 103 13.19 18.20 1.98
N ALA A 104 14.05 17.32 2.48
CA ALA A 104 15.23 17.72 3.26
C ALA A 104 16.22 18.53 2.42
N GLU A 105 16.53 18.07 1.21
CA GLU A 105 17.41 18.77 0.26
C GLU A 105 16.83 20.14 -0.11
N PHE A 106 15.57 20.20 -0.50
CA PHE A 106 14.89 21.45 -0.84
C PHE A 106 14.98 22.48 0.31
N ARG A 107 14.71 22.05 1.55
CA ARG A 107 14.79 22.97 2.70
C ARG A 107 16.21 23.41 3.00
N ARG A 108 17.20 22.54 2.84
CA ARG A 108 18.62 22.88 3.03
C ARG A 108 19.07 23.93 2.03
N ASP A 109 18.72 23.76 0.76
CA ASP A 109 19.04 24.71 -0.29
C ASP A 109 18.37 26.07 -0.05
N THR A 110 17.12 26.06 0.42
CA THR A 110 16.39 27.31 0.72
C THR A 110 16.94 28.05 1.95
N GLN A 111 17.54 27.34 2.91
CA GLN A 111 18.10 27.93 4.14
C GLN A 111 19.58 28.32 4.01
N GLY A 112 20.30 27.79 3.02
CA GLY A 112 21.70 28.12 2.75
C GLY A 112 21.90 29.35 1.86
N ASP A 113 20.83 29.89 1.29
CA ASP A 113 20.82 31.06 0.39
C ASP A 113 20.48 32.40 1.09
N ASP A 114 20.29 32.39 2.42
CA ASP A 114 20.13 33.57 3.31
C ASP A 114 21.38 33.82 4.18
#